data_AF-A0A1I5EXS9-F1
#
_entry.id   AF-A0A1I5EXS9-F1
#
_cell.length_a   1.000
_cell.length_b   1.000
_cell.length_c   1.000
_cell.angle_alpha   90.00
_cell.angle_beta   90.00
_cell.angle_gamma   90.00
#
_symmetry.space_group_name_H-M   'P 1'
#
loop_
_entity.id
_entity.type
_entity.pdbx_description
1 polymer ?
#
loop_
_entity_poly.entity_id
_entity_poly.type
_entity_poly.pdbx_seq_one_letter_code
_entity_poly.pdbx_strand_id
1 'polypeptide(L)'
;MAGPRVVIIGAGVVGAALADEISARGWTEVTVVDQGPLPATGGSTSHAPGLVFQTNSSKTMTELARYTVEKFCSLDVDGKPCFLQVGGLEIATTPERLTELRRRHGWITAWGIESRLLDADECVERHPLVDRDKV
;
A
#
# COMPACT_ATOMS: atom_id res chain seq x y z
N MET A 1 6.00 -32.52 2.23
CA MET A 1 5.16 -32.80 3.41
C MET A 1 3.87 -32.02 3.23
N ALA A 2 2.70 -32.63 3.37
CA ALA A 2 1.45 -31.88 3.39
C ALA A 2 1.46 -30.96 4.62
N GLY A 3 1.21 -29.66 4.43
CA GLY A 3 1.09 -28.71 5.53
C GLY A 3 -0.09 -29.04 6.47
N PRO A 4 -0.21 -28.37 7.63
CA PRO A 4 -1.40 -28.52 8.47
C PRO A 4 -2.64 -28.00 7.72
N ARG A 5 -3.82 -28.49 8.14
CA ARG A 5 -5.10 -27.97 7.63
C ARG A 5 -5.34 -26.57 8.20
N VAL A 6 -5.57 -25.59 7.33
CA VAL A 6 -5.79 -24.19 7.70
C VAL A 6 -7.16 -23.73 7.22
N VAL A 7 -7.89 -23.04 8.09
CA VAL A 7 -9.10 -22.30 7.73
C VAL A 7 -8.84 -20.81 7.94
N ILE A 8 -8.96 -20.02 6.87
CA ILE A 8 -8.87 -18.56 6.89
C ILE A 8 -10.29 -18.00 6.85
N ILE A 9 -10.65 -17.18 7.85
CA ILE A 9 -11.96 -16.55 7.96
C ILE A 9 -11.88 -15.11 7.44
N GLY A 10 -12.54 -14.86 6.32
CA GLY A 10 -12.55 -13.60 5.58
C GLY A 10 -11.69 -13.68 4.31
N ALA A 11 -12.31 -13.46 3.15
CA ALA A 11 -11.67 -13.40 1.84
C ALA A 11 -11.48 -11.95 1.33
N GLY A 12 -11.30 -11.00 2.27
CA GLY A 12 -10.76 -9.68 1.97
C GLY A 12 -9.24 -9.73 1.68
N VAL A 13 -8.63 -8.56 1.47
CA VAL A 13 -7.21 -8.46 1.02
C VAL A 13 -6.23 -9.20 1.93
N VAL A 14 -6.44 -9.16 3.26
CA VAL A 14 -5.56 -9.84 4.21
C VAL A 14 -5.68 -11.36 4.10
N GLY A 15 -6.91 -11.89 4.07
CA GLY A 15 -7.13 -13.33 4.00
C GLY A 15 -6.69 -13.93 2.66
N ALA A 16 -6.99 -13.24 1.56
CA ALA A 16 -6.52 -13.62 0.23
C ALA A 16 -4.98 -13.59 0.14
N ALA A 17 -4.34 -12.53 0.63
CA ALA A 17 -2.88 -12.44 0.63
C ALA A 17 -2.24 -13.51 1.50
N LEU A 18 -2.79 -13.80 2.69
CA LEU A 18 -2.30 -14.86 3.56
C LEU A 18 -2.41 -16.24 2.90
N ALA A 19 -3.55 -16.53 2.27
CA ALA A 19 -3.77 -17.78 1.55
C ALA A 19 -2.73 -17.96 0.43
N ASP A 20 -2.47 -16.90 -0.34
CA ASP A 20 -1.46 -16.89 -1.39
C ASP A 20 -0.03 -17.10 -0.84
N GLU A 21 0.36 -16.37 0.22
CA GLU A 21 1.69 -16.51 0.85
C GLU A 21 1.96 -17.95 1.33
N ILE A 22 1.02 -18.53 2.08
CA ILE A 22 1.25 -19.88 2.64
C ILE A 22 1.21 -20.96 1.55
N SER A 23 0.37 -20.77 0.52
CA SER A 23 0.30 -21.67 -0.63
C SER A 23 1.61 -21.64 -1.44
N ALA A 24 2.18 -20.46 -1.67
CA ALA A 24 3.49 -20.30 -2.31
C ALA A 24 4.63 -20.98 -1.53
N ARG A 25 4.46 -21.19 -0.22
CA ARG A 25 5.39 -21.93 0.66
C ARG A 25 5.09 -23.44 0.73
N GLY A 26 4.20 -23.94 -0.12
CA GLY A 26 3.91 -25.37 -0.28
C GLY A 26 2.79 -25.90 0.63
N TRP A 27 2.01 -25.04 1.28
CA TRP A 27 0.85 -25.46 2.06
C TRP A 27 -0.32 -25.71 1.10
N THR A 28 -0.87 -26.93 1.10
CA THR A 28 -1.89 -27.35 0.13
C THR A 28 -3.29 -27.46 0.75
N GLU A 29 -3.40 -27.60 2.07
CA GLU A 29 -4.67 -27.82 2.78
C GLU A 29 -5.23 -26.50 3.34
N VAL A 30 -5.54 -25.55 2.45
CA VAL A 30 -6.01 -24.19 2.82
C VAL A 30 -7.45 -23.98 2.35
N THR A 31 -8.35 -23.73 3.30
CA THR A 31 -9.74 -23.34 3.02
C THR A 31 -9.95 -21.88 3.40
N VAL A 32 -10.42 -21.05 2.48
CA VAL A 32 -10.84 -19.67 2.77
C VAL A 32 -12.36 -19.63 2.78
N VAL A 33 -12.93 -19.04 3.83
CA VAL A 33 -14.39 -18.85 3.96
C VAL A 33 -14.72 -17.39 4.14
N ASP A 34 -15.83 -16.94 3.55
CA ASP A 34 -16.39 -15.61 3.77
C ASP A 34 -17.90 -15.71 3.89
N GLN A 35 -18.52 -14.76 4.59
CA GLN A 35 -19.98 -14.64 4.66
C GLN A 35 -20.57 -14.02 3.38
N GLY A 36 -19.78 -13.22 2.68
CA GLY A 36 -20.17 -12.56 1.44
C GLY A 36 -19.90 -13.41 0.20
N PRO A 37 -20.47 -13.02 -0.96
CA PRO A 37 -20.23 -13.71 -2.22
C PRO A 37 -18.80 -13.45 -2.71
N LEU A 38 -18.17 -14.47 -3.31
CA LEU A 38 -16.89 -14.29 -4.01
C LEU A 38 -17.12 -13.85 -5.47
N PRO A 39 -16.24 -13.02 -6.06
CA PRO A 39 -15.05 -12.41 -5.44
C PRO A 39 -15.32 -11.11 -4.65
N ALA A 40 -16.56 -10.62 -4.63
CA ALA A 40 -16.94 -9.33 -4.03
C ALA A 40 -17.61 -9.50 -2.66
N THR A 41 -16.80 -9.76 -1.62
CA THR A 41 -17.28 -10.18 -0.29
C THR A 41 -18.04 -9.10 0.49
N GLY A 42 -17.96 -7.83 0.09
CA GLY A 42 -18.68 -6.71 0.72
C GLY A 42 -17.98 -6.09 1.94
N GLY A 43 -16.84 -6.63 2.38
CA GLY A 43 -16.02 -6.03 3.45
C GLY A 43 -15.25 -4.77 3.01
N SER A 44 -14.40 -4.23 3.89
CA SER A 44 -13.64 -2.99 3.63
C SER A 44 -12.80 -3.00 2.35
N THR A 45 -12.24 -4.15 2.00
CA THR A 45 -11.50 -4.33 0.73
C THR A 45 -12.36 -4.01 -0.49
N SER A 46 -13.67 -4.27 -0.46
CA SER A 46 -14.56 -4.06 -1.61
C SER A 46 -14.81 -2.58 -1.94
N HIS A 47 -14.46 -1.66 -1.03
CA HIS A 47 -14.69 -0.22 -1.22
C HIS A 47 -13.46 0.65 -0.90
N ALA A 48 -12.30 0.05 -0.67
CA ALA A 48 -11.08 0.78 -0.43
C ALA A 48 -10.60 1.45 -1.75
N PRO A 49 -10.32 2.77 -1.76
CA PRO A 49 -9.82 3.45 -2.95
C PRO A 49 -8.35 3.12 -3.29
N GLY A 50 -7.63 2.41 -2.39
CA GLY A 50 -6.35 1.78 -2.72
C GLY A 50 -5.10 2.66 -2.66
N LEU A 51 -5.12 3.81 -1.96
CA LEU A 51 -3.91 4.63 -1.79
C LEU A 51 -2.89 3.93 -0.88
N VAL A 52 -1.63 3.87 -1.33
CA VAL A 52 -0.52 3.28 -0.56
C VAL A 52 0.61 4.30 -0.38
N PHE A 53 0.74 4.83 0.83
CA PHE A 53 1.90 5.63 1.25
C PHE A 53 2.84 4.75 2.09
N GLN A 54 4.08 4.57 1.63
CA GLN A 54 5.08 3.73 2.31
C GLN A 54 5.72 4.43 3.53
N THR A 55 5.66 5.77 3.58
CA THR A 55 6.21 6.58 4.66
C THR A 55 5.52 6.34 6.00
N ASN A 56 6.26 5.78 6.95
CA ASN A 56 5.79 5.52 8.30
C ASN A 56 6.90 5.73 9.34
N SER A 57 6.55 6.11 10.56
CA SER A 57 7.51 6.19 11.67
C SER A 57 7.99 4.81 12.12
N SER A 58 7.18 3.77 11.91
CA SER A 58 7.54 2.38 12.16
C SER A 58 8.22 1.77 10.93
N LYS A 59 9.47 1.33 11.10
CA LYS A 59 10.21 0.59 10.08
C LYS A 59 9.44 -0.64 9.57
N THR A 60 8.84 -1.42 10.48
CA THR A 60 8.04 -2.60 10.12
C THR A 60 6.86 -2.24 9.22
N MET A 61 6.16 -1.14 9.50
CA MET A 61 5.04 -0.72 8.66
C MET A 61 5.51 -0.27 7.27
N THR A 62 6.65 0.41 7.17
CA THR A 62 7.25 0.77 5.89
C THR A 62 7.69 -0.46 5.09
N GLU A 63 8.30 -1.46 5.73
CA GLU A 63 8.68 -2.71 5.06
C GLU A 63 7.47 -3.48 4.56
N LEU A 64 6.38 -3.55 5.34
CA LEU A 64 5.11 -4.16 4.90
C LEU A 64 4.49 -3.41 3.72
N ALA A 65 4.49 -2.08 3.75
CA ALA A 65 3.99 -1.27 2.65
C ALA A 65 4.84 -1.43 1.38
N ARG A 66 6.17 -1.49 1.52
CA ARG A 66 7.10 -1.74 0.41
C ARG A 66 6.83 -3.09 -0.25
N TYR A 67 6.74 -4.14 0.56
CA TYR A 67 6.40 -5.48 0.06
C TYR A 67 5.01 -5.52 -0.61
N THR A 68 4.03 -4.80 -0.05
CA THR A 68 2.70 -4.69 -0.65
C THR A 68 2.75 -4.05 -2.04
N VAL A 69 3.53 -2.98 -2.22
CA VAL A 69 3.74 -2.35 -3.54
C VAL A 69 4.41 -3.33 -4.50
N GLU A 70 5.50 -3.98 -4.07
CA GLU A 70 6.23 -4.98 -4.87
C GLU A 70 5.29 -6.11 -5.34
N LYS A 71 4.51 -6.69 -4.42
CA LYS A 71 3.57 -7.76 -4.72
C LYS A 71 2.44 -7.31 -5.64
N PHE A 72 1.82 -6.16 -5.40
CA PHE A 72 0.73 -5.69 -6.27
C PHE A 72 1.23 -5.28 -7.67
N CYS A 73 2.47 -4.80 -7.79
CA CYS A 73 3.11 -4.57 -9.10
C CYS A 73 3.37 -5.87 -9.88
N SER A 74 3.52 -7.02 -9.20
CA SER A 74 3.71 -8.32 -9.86
C SER A 74 2.41 -9.04 -10.22
N LEU A 75 1.25 -8.50 -9.84
CA LEU A 75 -0.06 -9.11 -10.07
C LEU A 75 -0.81 -8.40 -11.20
N ASP A 76 -1.48 -9.19 -12.04
CA ASP A 76 -2.44 -8.72 -13.02
C ASP A 76 -3.71 -9.58 -13.01
N VAL A 77 -4.83 -8.97 -13.44
CA VAL A 77 -6.10 -9.67 -13.66
C VAL A 77 -6.58 -9.31 -15.06
N ASP A 78 -6.72 -10.33 -15.91
CA ASP A 78 -7.09 -10.18 -17.32
C ASP A 78 -6.19 -9.15 -18.07
N GLY A 79 -4.88 -9.16 -17.78
CA GLY A 79 -3.91 -8.25 -18.38
C GLY A 79 -3.94 -6.82 -17.82
N LYS A 80 -4.70 -6.55 -16.75
CA LYS A 80 -4.74 -5.25 -16.07
C LYS A 80 -3.93 -5.30 -14.78
N PRO A 81 -3.02 -4.34 -14.53
CA PRO A 81 -2.18 -4.35 -13.33
C PRO A 81 -3.02 -4.14 -12.06
N CYS A 82 -2.65 -4.81 -10.98
CA CYS A 82 -3.25 -4.59 -9.66
C CYS A 82 -2.70 -3.34 -8.94
N PHE A 83 -1.65 -2.71 -9.46
CA PHE A 83 -1.08 -1.48 -8.91
C PHE A 83 -0.72 -0.47 -9.99
N LEU A 84 -1.08 0.80 -9.78
CA LEU A 84 -0.64 1.92 -10.60
C LEU A 84 0.39 2.73 -9.81
N GLN A 85 1.66 2.60 -10.16
CA GLN A 85 2.76 3.26 -9.44
C GLN A 85 2.89 4.74 -9.86
N VAL A 86 1.88 5.55 -9.54
CA VAL A 86 1.79 6.98 -9.88
C VAL A 86 2.57 7.89 -8.92
N GLY A 87 3.17 7.33 -7.88
CA GLY A 87 3.81 8.08 -6.79
C GLY A 87 2.83 8.59 -5.74
N GLY A 88 3.34 9.37 -4.79
CA GLY A 88 2.54 10.02 -3.75
C GLY A 88 3.10 11.40 -3.43
N LEU A 89 2.20 12.38 -3.25
CA LEU A 89 2.54 13.77 -2.94
C LEU A 89 1.82 14.17 -1.66
N GLU A 90 2.58 14.50 -0.61
CA GLU A 90 2.06 15.08 0.63
C GLU A 90 2.34 16.58 0.65
N ILE A 91 1.31 17.39 0.88
CA ILE A 91 1.39 18.85 0.81
C ILE A 91 1.43 19.46 2.21
N ALA A 92 2.24 20.51 2.38
CA ALA A 92 2.20 21.37 3.54
C ALA A 92 1.55 22.71 3.17
N THR A 93 0.61 23.18 3.98
CA THR A 93 0.02 24.52 3.87
C THR A 93 0.25 25.36 5.13
N THR A 94 1.01 24.81 6.08
CA THR A 94 1.43 25.49 7.32
C THR A 94 2.88 25.14 7.65
N PRO A 95 3.59 26.01 8.40
CA PRO A 95 4.97 25.74 8.84
C PRO A 95 5.11 24.45 9.68
N GLU A 96 4.11 24.13 10.49
CA GLU A 96 4.09 22.92 11.32
C GLU A 96 3.97 21.68 10.45
N ARG A 97 3.12 21.72 9.40
CA ARG A 97 3.02 20.62 8.46
C ARG A 97 4.32 20.44 7.66
N LEU A 98 4.98 21.52 7.26
CA LEU A 98 6.28 21.44 6.59
C LEU A 98 7.34 20.82 7.50
N THR A 99 7.34 21.16 8.78
CA THR A 99 8.22 20.54 9.78
C THR A 99 7.96 19.05 9.91
N GLU A 100 6.69 18.64 9.88
CA GLU A 100 6.32 17.22 9.88
C GLU A 100 6.75 16.50 8.60
N LEU A 101 6.63 17.12 7.42
CA LEU A 101 7.10 16.52 6.17
C LEU A 101 8.61 16.31 6.18
N ARG A 102 9.39 17.24 6.74
CA ARG A 102 10.84 17.06 6.95
C ARG A 102 11.15 15.88 7.85
N ARG A 103 10.38 15.69 8.94
CA ARG A 103 10.52 14.53 9.83
C ARG A 103 10.17 13.22 9.12
N ARG A 104 9.07 13.19 8.36
CA ARG A 104 8.62 12.05 7.56
C ARG A 104 9.64 11.67 6.48
N HIS A 105 10.24 12.66 5.82
CA HIS A 105 11.35 12.47 4.88
C HIS A 105 12.55 11.81 5.56
N GLY A 106 12.86 12.19 6.81
CA GLY A 106 13.87 11.52 7.62
C GLY A 106 13.57 10.03 7.85
N TRP A 107 12.33 9.67 8.21
CA TRP A 107 11.95 8.27 8.42
C TRP A 107 12.09 7.43 7.16
N ILE A 108 11.49 7.86 6.06
CA ILE A 108 11.48 7.07 4.82
C ILE A 108 12.89 6.90 4.24
N THR A 109 13.74 7.92 4.38
CA THR A 109 15.17 7.85 4.03
C THR A 109 15.91 6.85 4.92
N ALA A 110 15.65 6.86 6.24
CA ALA A 110 16.23 5.88 7.17
C ALA A 110 15.82 4.43 6.85
N TRP A 111 14.63 4.25 6.25
CA TRP A 111 14.12 2.95 5.81
C TRP A 111 14.54 2.56 4.39
N GLY A 112 15.36 3.38 3.73
CA GLY A 112 15.96 3.08 2.43
C GLY A 112 15.01 3.19 1.25
N ILE A 113 13.94 3.98 1.37
CA ILE A 113 13.03 4.26 0.26
C ILE A 113 13.27 5.68 -0.24
N GLU A 114 13.42 5.82 -1.55
CA GLU A 114 13.67 7.10 -2.20
C GLU A 114 12.51 8.08 -1.93
N SER A 115 12.86 9.30 -1.54
CA SER A 115 11.91 10.39 -1.41
C SER A 115 12.62 11.73 -1.59
N ARG A 116 11.86 12.79 -1.90
CA ARG A 116 12.37 14.14 -2.06
C ARG A 116 11.45 15.12 -1.33
N LEU A 117 12.06 16.12 -0.69
CA LEU A 117 11.36 17.35 -0.34
C LEU A 117 11.33 18.23 -1.59
N LEU A 118 10.15 18.75 -1.91
CA LEU A 118 9.90 19.59 -3.07
C LEU A 118 9.58 21.01 -2.61
N ASP A 119 9.96 22.00 -3.38
CA ASP A 119 9.44 23.36 -3.21
C ASP A 119 8.06 23.53 -3.88
N ALA A 120 7.46 24.71 -3.73
CA ALA A 120 6.12 25.01 -4.25
C ALA A 120 6.06 24.92 -5.79
N ASP A 121 7.12 25.33 -6.50
CA ASP A 121 7.18 25.27 -7.97
C ASP A 121 7.22 23.82 -8.45
N GLU A 122 8.05 22.99 -7.81
CA GLU A 122 8.13 21.56 -8.07
C GLU A 122 6.80 20.86 -7.74
N CYS A 123 6.06 21.28 -6.72
CA CYS A 123 4.74 20.74 -6.40
C CYS A 123 3.73 21.01 -7.51
N VAL A 124 3.70 22.23 -8.06
CA VAL A 124 2.82 22.61 -9.17
C VAL A 124 3.22 21.90 -10.47
N GLU A 125 4.52 21.73 -10.73
CA GLU A 125 5.00 20.94 -11.87
C GLU A 125 4.50 19.49 -11.81
N ARG A 126 4.53 18.87 -10.62
CA ARG A 126 4.07 17.49 -10.41
C ARG A 126 2.55 17.36 -10.40
N HIS A 127 1.85 18.34 -9.85
CA HIS A 127 0.39 18.34 -9.79
C HIS A 127 -0.16 19.75 -10.08
N PRO A 128 -0.48 20.07 -11.36
CA PRO A 128 -0.90 21.41 -11.78
C PRO A 128 -2.21 21.92 -11.19
N LEU A 129 -2.96 21.07 -10.47
CA LEU A 129 -4.17 21.46 -9.74
C LEU A 129 -3.88 22.02 -8.34
N VAL A 130 -2.61 21.96 -7.89
CA VAL A 130 -2.17 22.57 -6.64
C VAL A 130 -2.15 24.09 -6.80
N ASP A 131 -2.74 24.78 -5.83
CA ASP A 131 -2.67 26.24 -5.72
C ASP A 131 -1.30 26.63 -5.13
N ARG A 132 -0.44 27.22 -5.97
CA ARG A 132 0.94 27.59 -5.63
C ARG A 132 1.02 28.47 -4.38
N ASP A 133 0.07 29.37 -4.19
CA ASP A 133 0.12 30.37 -3.12
C ASP A 133 -0.29 29.80 -1.76
N LYS A 134 -0.72 28.53 -1.72
CA LYS A 134 -1.17 27.85 -0.50
C LYS A 134 -0.19 26.78 -0.01
N VAL A 135 0.87 26.48 -0.76
CA VAL A 135 1.80 25.36 -0.49
C VAL A 135 3.23 25.81 -0.26
#